data_AF-A0A6J2JXZ8-F1
#
_entry.id   AF-A0A6J2JXZ8-F1
#
_cell.length_a   1.000
_cell.length_b   1.000
_cell.length_c   1.000
_cell.angle_alpha   90.00
_cell.angle_beta   90.00
_cell.angle_gamma   90.00
#
_symmetry.space_group_name_H-M   'P 1'
#
loop_
_entity.id
_entity.type
_entity.pdbx_description
1 polymer ?
#
loop_
_entity_poly.entity_id
_entity_poly.type
_entity_poly.pdbx_seq_one_letter_code
_entity_poly.pdbx_strand_id
1 'polypeptide(L)'
;MEHEIFITKHTVQEKTFYLKVLWRWNPEELFYIYINKDNSSWSGEYSIQSANKYREEYTDDSEEEFIENVKRAFRQNNSDFDYDFSSLKDKSSSKFTWKKRFGGKKVIQGTVNVVWDDVPTTRETLIDNLLQENEQLKTTIRTNKVQTKAQEEELEKCKNTIEKFVDIKTTVEETLYAKFVQILNEKKKRIKLLQESLQKLGVSNVYNSESE
;
A
#
# COMPACT_ATOMS: atom_id res chain seq x y z
N MET A 1 12.90 -4.99 -20.39
CA MET A 1 13.70 -4.62 -19.21
C MET A 1 13.14 -3.33 -18.67
N GLU A 2 12.47 -3.40 -17.52
CA GLU A 2 11.96 -2.21 -16.83
C GLU A 2 13.16 -1.38 -16.37
N HIS A 3 13.14 -0.10 -16.70
CA HIS A 3 14.14 0.86 -16.22
C HIS A 3 13.52 1.57 -15.02
N GLU A 4 14.01 1.29 -13.82
CA GLU A 4 13.54 1.97 -12.62
C GLU A 4 14.22 3.34 -12.56
N ILE A 5 13.43 4.41 -12.48
CA ILE A 5 13.92 5.78 -12.34
C ILE A 5 13.52 6.31 -10.97
N PHE A 6 14.48 6.79 -10.20
CA PHE A 6 14.22 7.52 -8.97
C PHE A 6 14.60 8.98 -9.14
N ILE A 7 13.68 9.87 -8.81
CA ILE A 7 13.93 11.30 -8.76
C ILE A 7 13.72 11.78 -7.33
N THR A 8 14.76 12.33 -6.72
CA THR A 8 14.70 12.80 -5.33
C THR A 8 15.28 14.19 -5.17
N LYS A 9 14.76 14.90 -4.18
CA LYS A 9 15.25 16.20 -3.74
C LYS A 9 15.94 16.02 -2.40
N HIS A 10 17.18 16.51 -2.30
CA HIS A 10 17.93 16.51 -1.06
C HIS A 10 18.34 17.93 -0.69
N THR A 11 18.27 18.25 0.60
CA THR A 11 18.71 19.54 1.15
C THR A 11 19.77 19.27 2.20
N VAL A 12 21.00 19.74 1.94
CA VAL A 12 22.17 19.56 2.82
C VAL A 12 22.77 20.95 3.07
N GLN A 13 22.85 21.36 4.34
CA GLN A 13 23.40 22.66 4.75
C GLN A 13 22.79 23.83 3.96
N GLU A 14 21.45 23.89 3.89
CA GLU A 14 20.66 24.90 3.15
C GLU A 14 20.83 24.89 1.61
N LYS A 15 21.67 24.01 1.07
CA LYS A 15 21.81 23.81 -0.37
C LYS A 15 20.92 22.67 -0.82
N THR A 16 20.14 22.91 -1.87
CA THR A 16 19.27 21.90 -2.46
C THR A 16 19.91 21.35 -3.73
N PHE A 17 19.86 20.05 -3.90
CA PHE A 17 20.17 19.39 -5.16
C PHE A 17 19.11 18.35 -5.49
N TYR A 18 18.94 18.10 -6.79
CA TYR A 18 18.03 17.10 -7.32
C TYR A 18 18.86 15.94 -7.87
N LEU A 19 18.44 14.73 -7.54
CA LEU A 19 19.06 13.49 -7.94
C LEU A 19 18.12 12.77 -8.88
N LYS A 20 18.64 12.28 -10.00
CA LYS A 20 17.97 11.31 -10.87
C LYS A 20 18.86 10.08 -10.97
N VAL A 21 18.34 8.94 -10.54
CA VAL A 21 19.00 7.63 -10.64
C VAL A 21 18.25 6.81 -11.67
N LEU A 22 18.96 6.35 -12.69
CA LEU A 22 18.45 5.47 -13.73
C LEU A 22 19.06 4.09 -13.54
N TRP A 23 18.27 3.15 -13.03
CA TRP A 23 18.70 1.77 -12.87
C TRP A 23 18.74 1.07 -14.21
N ARG A 24 19.91 0.50 -14.51
CA ARG A 24 20.15 -0.32 -15.69
C ARG A 24 20.88 -1.54 -15.20
N TRP A 25 20.20 -2.67 -15.20
CA TRP A 25 20.86 -3.95 -15.00
C TRP A 25 21.59 -4.31 -16.29
N ASN A 26 22.84 -3.88 -16.39
CA ASN A 26 23.76 -4.39 -17.39
C ASN A 26 24.94 -5.10 -16.67
N PRO A 27 25.76 -5.88 -17.38
CA PRO A 27 26.82 -6.66 -16.75
C PRO A 27 27.95 -5.84 -16.08
N GLU A 28 28.02 -4.53 -16.30
CA GLU A 28 29.15 -3.68 -15.87
C GLU A 28 28.74 -2.59 -14.88
N GLU A 29 27.53 -2.08 -15.01
CA GLU A 29 26.94 -0.93 -14.34
C GLU A 29 25.62 -1.32 -13.68
N LEU A 30 25.39 -0.76 -12.50
CA LEU A 30 24.18 -0.97 -11.72
C LEU A 30 23.16 0.16 -11.96
N PHE A 31 23.66 1.41 -12.04
CA PHE A 31 22.84 2.57 -12.35
C PHE A 31 23.67 3.77 -12.86
N TYR A 32 23.00 4.67 -13.55
CA TYR A 32 23.48 6.02 -13.84
C TYR A 32 22.89 7.02 -12.87
N ILE A 33 23.68 8.01 -12.49
CA ILE A 33 23.28 9.06 -11.56
C ILE A 33 23.48 10.43 -12.21
N TYR A 34 22.47 11.28 -12.07
CA TYR A 34 22.51 12.66 -12.53
C TYR A 34 22.18 13.58 -11.36
N ILE A 35 23.06 14.53 -11.08
CA ILE A 35 22.93 15.49 -10.00
C ILE A 35 22.73 16.86 -10.63
N ASN A 36 21.63 17.52 -10.28
CA ASN A 36 21.36 18.90 -10.67
C ASN A 36 21.42 19.78 -9.43
N LYS A 37 22.32 20.75 -9.42
CA LYS A 37 22.48 21.71 -8.33
C LYS A 37 22.65 23.10 -8.92
N ASP A 38 21.81 24.02 -8.45
CA ASP A 38 21.73 25.39 -8.96
C ASP A 38 21.49 25.39 -10.49
N ASN A 39 22.48 25.84 -11.28
CA ASN A 39 22.42 25.87 -12.75
C ASN A 39 23.45 24.94 -13.40
N SER A 40 23.88 23.90 -12.69
CA SER A 40 24.90 22.96 -13.14
C SER A 40 24.42 21.52 -12.97
N SER A 41 24.89 20.67 -13.87
CA SER A 41 24.59 19.25 -13.91
C SER A 41 25.88 18.45 -13.78
N TRP A 42 25.78 17.28 -13.16
CA TRP A 42 26.84 16.30 -13.13
C TRP A 42 26.25 14.93 -13.43
N SER A 43 27.00 14.11 -14.15
CA SER A 43 26.63 12.74 -14.47
C SER A 43 27.71 11.77 -13.99
N GLY A 44 27.30 10.55 -13.66
CA GLY A 44 28.21 9.48 -13.30
C GLY A 44 27.52 8.13 -13.39
N GLU A 45 28.33 7.09 -13.22
CA GLU A 45 27.91 5.70 -13.26
C GLU A 45 28.39 4.99 -12.00
N TYR A 46 27.62 4.01 -11.54
CA TYR A 46 28.01 3.15 -10.43
C TYR A 46 28.12 1.71 -10.92
N SER A 47 29.33 1.17 -10.87
CA SER A 47 29.63 -0.17 -11.37
C SER A 47 29.25 -1.27 -10.39
N ILE A 48 28.97 -2.46 -10.92
CA ILE A 48 28.75 -3.68 -10.10
C ILE A 48 30.01 -4.00 -9.28
N GLN A 49 31.20 -3.76 -9.83
CA GLN A 49 32.46 -3.92 -9.11
C GLN A 49 32.54 -3.00 -7.88
N SER A 50 32.09 -1.75 -8.02
CA SER A 50 32.02 -0.82 -6.89
C SER A 50 31.02 -1.31 -5.85
N ALA A 51 29.84 -1.74 -6.28
CA ALA A 51 28.82 -2.32 -5.40
C ALA A 51 29.37 -3.49 -4.58
N ASN A 52 30.01 -4.47 -5.24
CA ASN A 52 30.59 -5.64 -4.59
C ASN A 52 31.69 -5.25 -3.59
N LYS A 53 32.55 -4.29 -3.94
CA LYS A 53 33.56 -3.78 -3.02
C LYS A 53 32.95 -3.20 -1.75
N TYR A 54 31.95 -2.32 -1.88
CA TYR A 54 31.31 -1.72 -0.71
C TYR A 54 30.52 -2.74 0.11
N ARG A 55 29.90 -3.71 -0.55
CA ARG A 55 29.21 -4.82 0.11
C ARG A 55 30.20 -5.61 0.96
N GLU A 56 31.28 -6.13 0.36
CA GLU A 56 32.29 -6.96 1.05
C GLU A 56 33.06 -6.21 2.15
N GLU A 57 33.28 -4.91 2.00
CA GLU A 57 34.08 -4.12 2.95
C GLU A 57 33.26 -3.60 4.14
N TYR A 58 31.94 -3.40 3.99
CA TYR A 58 31.12 -2.67 4.98
C TYR A 58 29.84 -3.38 5.42
N THR A 59 29.46 -4.52 4.82
CA THR A 59 28.21 -5.24 5.11
C THR A 59 28.38 -6.76 5.00
N ASP A 60 27.53 -7.52 5.69
CA ASP A 60 27.37 -8.96 5.48
C ASP A 60 26.10 -9.29 4.66
N ASP A 61 25.55 -8.28 3.97
CA ASP A 61 24.30 -8.36 3.21
C ASP A 61 24.44 -9.28 1.98
N SER A 62 23.34 -9.94 1.57
CA SER A 62 23.28 -10.58 0.25
C SER A 62 23.38 -9.54 -0.90
N GLU A 63 23.58 -9.99 -2.14
CA GLU A 63 23.53 -9.08 -3.29
C GLU A 63 22.19 -8.32 -3.38
N GLU A 64 21.10 -9.06 -3.23
CA GLU A 64 19.75 -8.52 -3.31
C GLU A 64 19.48 -7.54 -2.16
N GLU A 65 19.89 -7.89 -0.93
CA GLU A 65 19.75 -7.03 0.24
C GLU A 65 20.54 -5.73 0.12
N PHE A 66 21.79 -5.81 -0.37
CA PHE A 66 22.62 -4.63 -0.62
C PHE A 66 21.99 -3.73 -1.68
N ILE A 67 21.53 -4.30 -2.81
CA ILE A 67 20.90 -3.53 -3.89
C ILE A 67 19.62 -2.86 -3.40
N GLU A 68 18.77 -3.58 -2.65
CA GLU A 68 17.56 -2.98 -2.07
C GLU A 68 17.91 -1.89 -1.04
N ASN A 69 18.98 -2.05 -0.25
CA ASN A 69 19.48 -0.99 0.63
C ASN A 69 19.92 0.25 -0.16
N VAL A 70 20.61 0.08 -1.30
CA VAL A 70 21.00 1.18 -2.20
C VAL A 70 19.76 1.84 -2.83
N LYS A 71 18.79 1.05 -3.31
CA LYS A 71 17.51 1.59 -3.80
C LYS A 71 16.79 2.39 -2.73
N ARG A 72 16.73 1.88 -1.50
CA ARG A 72 16.14 2.56 -0.35
C ARG A 72 16.86 3.87 -0.03
N ALA A 73 18.18 3.95 -0.25
CA ALA A 73 18.95 5.18 -0.12
C ALA A 73 18.57 6.22 -1.19
N PHE A 74 18.06 5.82 -2.36
CA PHE A 74 17.67 6.75 -3.43
C PHE A 74 16.17 6.95 -3.57
N ARG A 75 15.35 6.29 -2.75
CA ARG A 75 13.92 6.55 -2.65
C ARG A 75 13.65 7.77 -1.74
N GLN A 76 12.57 8.49 -2.03
CA GLN A 76 12.23 9.77 -1.41
C GLN A 76 12.13 9.69 0.13
N ASN A 77 12.59 10.74 0.83
CA ASN A 77 12.42 10.96 2.27
C ASN A 77 12.95 9.86 3.20
N ASN A 78 14.14 9.34 2.91
CA ASN A 78 14.77 8.39 3.81
C ASN A 78 15.62 9.08 4.89
N SER A 79 15.10 9.16 6.12
CA SER A 79 15.87 9.64 7.27
C SER A 79 17.01 8.71 7.65
N ASP A 80 17.07 7.48 7.17
CA ASP A 80 18.13 6.55 7.56
C ASP A 80 19.46 6.90 6.86
N PHE A 81 19.45 7.81 5.89
CA PHE A 81 20.63 8.14 5.10
C PHE A 81 20.99 9.63 5.16
N ASP A 82 22.30 9.87 5.16
CA ASP A 82 22.90 11.17 4.96
C ASP A 82 23.63 11.19 3.61
N TYR A 83 23.58 12.33 2.93
CA TYR A 83 24.16 12.51 1.61
C TYR A 83 25.19 13.62 1.66
N ASP A 84 26.28 13.43 0.94
CA ASP A 84 27.39 14.37 0.83
C ASP A 84 27.74 14.57 -0.64
N PHE A 85 27.94 15.83 -1.02
CA PHE A 85 28.30 16.22 -2.38
C PHE A 85 29.44 17.24 -2.32
N SER A 86 30.64 16.77 -2.64
CA SER A 86 31.89 17.53 -2.50
C SER A 86 32.63 17.63 -3.82
N SER A 87 33.14 18.81 -4.14
CA SER A 87 33.97 19.01 -5.33
C SER A 87 35.35 18.38 -5.14
N LEU A 88 35.85 17.71 -6.17
CA LEU A 88 37.23 17.21 -6.20
C LEU A 88 38.18 18.35 -6.59
N LYS A 89 39.50 18.11 -6.50
CA LYS A 89 40.52 19.14 -6.75
C LYS A 89 40.42 19.74 -8.17
N ASP A 90 39.97 18.95 -9.12
CA ASP A 90 39.66 19.40 -10.46
C ASP A 90 38.21 19.90 -10.49
N LYS A 91 38.01 21.19 -10.80
CA LYS A 91 36.70 21.87 -10.75
C LYS A 91 35.59 21.19 -11.57
N SER A 92 35.95 20.28 -12.48
CA SER A 92 35.04 19.52 -13.34
C SER A 92 34.59 18.18 -12.75
N SER A 93 35.18 17.71 -11.64
CA SER A 93 34.80 16.45 -11.02
C SER A 93 34.30 16.66 -9.59
N SER A 94 33.33 15.88 -9.19
CA SER A 94 32.74 15.92 -7.85
C SER A 94 32.49 14.51 -7.36
N LYS A 95 32.33 14.38 -6.06
CA LYS A 95 32.12 13.11 -5.38
C LYS A 95 30.79 13.17 -4.66
N PHE A 96 29.94 12.19 -4.95
CA PHE A 96 28.68 11.99 -4.27
C PHE A 96 28.77 10.73 -3.40
N THR A 97 28.43 10.86 -2.12
CA THR A 97 28.52 9.78 -1.14
C THR A 97 27.22 9.69 -0.35
N TRP A 98 26.70 8.48 -0.19
CA TRP A 98 25.57 8.20 0.71
C TRP A 98 26.03 7.35 1.89
N LYS A 99 25.52 7.69 3.08
CA LYS A 99 25.92 7.10 4.36
C LYS A 99 24.67 6.66 5.10
N LYS A 100 24.64 5.43 5.60
CA LYS A 100 23.55 4.92 6.44
C LYS A 100 23.82 5.27 7.90
N ARG A 101 22.80 5.78 8.60
CA ARG A 101 22.82 6.07 10.02
C ARG A 101 22.56 4.79 10.80
N PHE A 102 23.43 4.49 11.75
CA PHE A 102 23.30 3.32 12.62
C PHE A 102 23.67 3.68 14.05
N GLY A 103 22.69 3.72 14.96
CA GLY A 103 22.93 3.96 16.39
C GLY A 103 23.75 5.23 16.70
N GLY A 104 23.52 6.32 15.96
CA GLY A 104 24.27 7.58 16.10
C GLY A 104 25.60 7.64 15.35
N LYS A 105 26.05 6.55 14.73
CA LYS A 105 27.19 6.50 13.81
C LYS A 105 26.73 6.59 12.35
N LYS A 106 27.64 6.96 11.45
CA LYS A 106 27.39 7.01 10.00
C LYS A 106 28.35 6.06 9.30
N VAL A 107 27.83 5.12 8.54
CA VAL A 107 28.61 4.15 7.76
C VAL A 107 28.47 4.50 6.28
N ILE A 108 29.59 4.62 5.57
CA ILE A 108 29.58 4.86 4.12
C ILE A 108 29.05 3.59 3.45
N GLN A 109 28.01 3.75 2.62
CA GLN A 109 27.41 2.65 1.87
C GLN A 109 27.82 2.67 0.40
N GLY A 110 28.23 3.83 -0.11
CA GLY A 110 28.82 3.93 -1.43
C GLY A 110 29.20 5.35 -1.80
N THR A 111 30.00 5.43 -2.84
CA THR A 111 30.47 6.69 -3.42
C THR A 111 30.50 6.57 -4.93
N VAL A 112 30.04 7.61 -5.61
CA VAL A 112 30.12 7.77 -7.06
C VAL A 112 30.90 9.05 -7.36
N ASN A 113 31.87 8.95 -8.27
CA ASN A 113 32.49 10.12 -8.86
C ASN A 113 31.60 10.58 -10.02
N VAL A 114 31.27 11.87 -10.03
CA VAL A 114 30.45 12.49 -11.07
C VAL A 114 31.26 13.58 -11.75
N VAL A 115 31.06 13.73 -13.05
CA VAL A 115 31.75 14.71 -13.88
C VAL A 115 30.75 15.77 -14.29
N TRP A 116 31.20 17.02 -14.34
CA TRP A 116 30.40 18.14 -14.78
C TRP A 116 29.94 17.90 -16.21
N ASP A 117 28.63 18.05 -16.40
CA ASP A 117 27.94 17.83 -17.65
C ASP A 117 27.39 19.19 -18.12
N ASP A 118 28.00 19.75 -19.17
CA ASP A 118 27.54 21.01 -19.78
C ASP A 118 26.24 20.82 -20.59
N VAL A 119 25.76 19.58 -20.72
CA VAL A 119 24.62 19.28 -21.56
C VAL A 119 23.33 19.72 -20.86
N PRO A 120 22.60 20.74 -21.39
CA PRO A 120 21.34 21.22 -20.80
C PRO A 120 20.27 20.13 -20.73
N THR A 121 20.38 19.11 -21.60
CA THR A 121 19.46 17.98 -21.74
C THR A 121 19.30 17.17 -20.45
N THR A 122 20.31 17.11 -19.57
CA THR A 122 20.19 16.39 -18.29
C THR A 122 19.12 17.04 -17.38
N ARG A 123 19.03 18.38 -17.41
CA ARG A 123 18.01 19.13 -16.66
C ARG A 123 16.66 19.10 -17.35
N GLU A 124 16.61 19.27 -18.67
CA GLU A 124 15.36 19.23 -19.44
C GLU A 124 14.69 17.86 -19.29
N THR A 125 15.46 16.78 -19.44
CA THR A 125 14.92 15.43 -19.24
C THR A 125 14.44 15.20 -17.81
N LEU A 126 15.08 15.78 -16.79
CA LEU A 126 14.58 15.71 -15.41
C LEU A 126 13.20 16.37 -15.30
N ILE A 127 13.04 17.56 -15.88
CA ILE A 127 11.77 18.29 -15.88
C ILE A 127 10.69 17.50 -16.64
N ASP A 128 11.01 16.97 -17.82
CA ASP A 128 10.08 16.18 -18.63
C ASP A 128 9.62 14.92 -17.89
N ASN A 129 10.53 14.20 -17.22
CA ASN A 129 10.18 13.04 -16.39
C ASN A 129 9.23 13.43 -15.25
N LEU A 130 9.51 14.53 -14.55
CA LEU A 130 8.65 15.04 -13.47
C LEU A 130 7.27 15.47 -13.97
N LEU A 131 7.19 16.11 -15.14
CA LEU A 131 5.92 16.50 -15.77
C LEU A 131 5.11 15.27 -16.18
N GLN A 132 5.75 14.27 -16.79
CA GLN A 132 5.11 13.02 -17.17
C GLN A 132 4.59 12.26 -15.95
N GLU A 133 5.40 12.11 -14.90
CA GLU A 133 5.00 11.46 -13.65
C GLU A 133 3.83 12.21 -13.00
N ASN A 134 3.85 13.54 -13.00
CA ASN A 134 2.76 14.34 -12.46
C ASN A 134 1.43 14.13 -13.22
N GLU A 135 1.46 14.08 -14.55
CA GLU A 135 0.27 13.79 -15.36
C GLU A 135 -0.25 12.37 -15.18
N GLN A 136 0.65 11.39 -15.05
CA GLN A 136 0.28 10.01 -14.71
C GLN A 136 -0.38 9.94 -13.33
N LEU A 137 0.22 10.56 -12.31
CA LEU A 137 -0.34 10.62 -10.95
C LEU A 137 -1.70 11.32 -10.92
N LYS A 138 -1.86 12.46 -11.61
CA LYS A 138 -3.15 13.15 -11.75
C LYS A 138 -4.21 12.23 -12.38
N THR A 139 -3.83 11.48 -13.41
CA THR A 139 -4.74 10.52 -14.08
C THR A 139 -5.14 9.40 -13.13
N THR A 140 -4.19 8.78 -12.44
CA THR A 140 -4.44 7.76 -11.42
C THR A 140 -5.35 8.28 -10.31
N ILE A 141 -5.13 9.50 -9.80
CA ILE A 141 -5.99 10.13 -8.79
C ILE A 141 -7.43 10.30 -9.32
N ARG A 142 -7.60 10.76 -10.57
CA ARG A 142 -8.94 10.90 -11.17
C ARG A 142 -9.64 9.55 -11.29
N THR A 143 -8.93 8.53 -11.80
CA THR A 143 -9.47 7.17 -11.94
C THR A 143 -9.87 6.60 -10.58
N ASN A 144 -9.00 6.70 -9.57
CA ASN A 144 -9.29 6.22 -8.22
C ASN A 144 -10.51 6.94 -7.63
N LYS A 145 -10.64 8.27 -7.81
CA LYS A 145 -11.83 9.01 -7.34
C LYS A 145 -13.13 8.51 -7.99
N VAL A 146 -13.11 8.24 -9.29
CA VAL A 146 -14.29 7.69 -9.99
C VAL A 146 -14.64 6.30 -9.46
N GLN A 147 -13.64 5.45 -9.27
CA GLN A 147 -13.83 4.09 -8.73
C GLN A 147 -14.36 4.12 -7.29
N THR A 148 -13.80 4.96 -6.42
CA THR A 148 -14.28 5.11 -5.05
C THR A 148 -15.74 5.55 -5.02
N LYS A 149 -16.11 6.54 -5.83
CA LYS A 149 -17.51 6.99 -5.90
C LYS A 149 -18.44 5.87 -6.38
N ALA A 150 -18.05 5.12 -7.40
CA ALA A 150 -18.83 3.97 -7.88
C ALA A 150 -18.99 2.89 -6.80
N GLN A 151 -17.93 2.61 -6.04
CA GLN A 151 -17.97 1.67 -4.91
C GLN A 151 -18.89 2.15 -3.79
N GLU A 152 -18.88 3.45 -3.47
CA GLU A 152 -19.78 4.06 -2.48
C GLU A 152 -21.26 3.93 -2.92
N GLU A 153 -21.54 4.18 -4.20
CA GLU A 153 -22.90 4.03 -4.76
C GLU A 153 -23.37 2.56 -4.72
N GLU A 154 -22.51 1.59 -5.04
CA GLU A 154 -22.84 0.17 -4.95
C GLU A 154 -23.01 -0.31 -3.50
N LEU A 155 -22.18 0.19 -2.57
CA LEU A 155 -22.32 -0.10 -1.14
C LEU A 155 -23.66 0.40 -0.60
N GLU A 156 -24.07 1.60 -0.99
CA GLU A 156 -25.36 2.18 -0.58
C GLU A 156 -26.53 1.39 -1.16
N LYS A 157 -26.47 0.96 -2.42
CA LYS A 157 -27.49 0.05 -3.00
C LYS A 157 -27.57 -1.28 -2.26
N CYS A 158 -26.41 -1.86 -1.92
CA CYS A 158 -26.34 -3.11 -1.16
C CYS A 158 -27.00 -2.96 0.21
N LYS A 159 -26.65 -1.89 0.94
CA LYS A 159 -27.24 -1.56 2.24
C LYS A 159 -28.77 -1.44 2.16
N ASN A 160 -29.28 -0.64 1.22
CA ASN A 160 -30.72 -0.48 1.01
C ASN A 160 -31.42 -1.80 0.66
N THR A 161 -30.74 -2.70 -0.05
CA THR A 161 -31.28 -4.03 -0.39
C THR A 161 -31.33 -4.94 0.83
N ILE A 162 -30.30 -4.90 1.68
CA ILE A 162 -30.27 -5.65 2.94
C ILE A 162 -31.39 -5.19 3.88
N GLU A 163 -31.60 -3.88 4.02
CA GLU A 163 -32.69 -3.33 4.85
C GLU A 163 -34.06 -3.85 4.38
N LYS A 164 -34.32 -3.82 3.06
CA LYS A 164 -35.54 -4.42 2.48
C LYS A 164 -35.66 -5.91 2.76
N PHE A 165 -34.57 -6.66 2.69
CA PHE A 165 -34.61 -8.10 3.02
C PHE A 165 -34.93 -8.36 4.48
N VAL A 166 -34.44 -7.52 5.40
CA VAL A 166 -34.78 -7.60 6.83
C VAL A 166 -36.27 -7.36 7.04
N ASP A 167 -36.85 -6.35 6.38
CA ASP A 167 -38.28 -6.06 6.48
C ASP A 167 -39.15 -7.21 5.94
N ILE A 168 -38.78 -7.74 4.77
CA ILE A 168 -39.48 -8.90 4.17
C ILE A 168 -39.39 -10.11 5.09
N LYS A 169 -38.19 -10.41 5.61
CA LYS A 169 -37.94 -11.53 6.52
C LYS A 169 -38.80 -11.40 7.78
N THR A 170 -38.86 -10.22 8.38
CA THR A 170 -39.65 -9.95 9.59
C THR A 170 -41.14 -10.13 9.32
N THR A 171 -41.64 -9.58 8.21
CA THR A 171 -43.05 -9.71 7.80
C THR A 171 -43.45 -11.18 7.59
N VAL A 172 -42.58 -11.96 6.95
CA VAL A 172 -42.79 -13.40 6.72
C VAL A 172 -42.81 -14.16 8.04
N GLU A 173 -41.88 -13.87 8.95
CA GLU A 173 -41.84 -14.48 10.28
C GLU A 173 -43.12 -14.20 11.06
N GLU A 174 -43.55 -12.93 11.14
CA GLU A 174 -44.79 -12.56 11.83
C GLU A 174 -46.01 -13.27 11.25
N THR A 175 -46.10 -13.36 9.92
CA THR A 175 -47.18 -14.07 9.23
C THR A 175 -47.18 -15.56 9.54
N LEU A 176 -46.00 -16.20 9.57
CA LEU A 176 -45.85 -17.61 9.91
C LEU A 176 -46.22 -17.87 11.37
N TYR A 177 -45.74 -17.04 12.30
CA TYR A 177 -46.10 -17.13 13.71
C TYR A 177 -47.60 -16.98 13.92
N ALA A 178 -48.25 -16.01 13.27
CA ALA A 178 -49.70 -15.82 13.35
C ALA A 178 -50.47 -17.06 12.88
N LYS A 179 -50.09 -17.64 11.73
CA LYS A 179 -50.69 -18.90 11.23
C LYS A 179 -50.46 -20.06 12.19
N PHE A 180 -49.27 -20.18 12.76
CA PHE A 180 -48.95 -21.25 13.71
C PHE A 180 -49.81 -21.14 14.98
N VAL A 181 -50.00 -19.93 15.50
CA VAL A 181 -50.89 -19.65 16.65
C VAL A 181 -52.34 -20.00 16.34
N GLN A 182 -52.84 -19.67 15.14
CA GLN A 182 -54.19 -20.06 14.70
C GLN A 182 -54.38 -21.59 14.74
N ILE A 183 -53.44 -22.34 14.15
CA ILE A 183 -53.46 -23.80 14.15
C ILE A 183 -53.42 -24.36 15.58
N LEU A 184 -52.56 -23.82 16.45
CA LEU A 184 -52.48 -24.21 17.85
C LEU A 184 -53.80 -23.98 18.59
N ASN A 185 -54.46 -22.84 18.35
CA ASN A 185 -55.73 -22.51 18.97
C ASN A 185 -56.86 -23.43 18.50
N GLU A 186 -56.92 -23.76 17.20
CA GLU A 186 -57.86 -24.75 16.67
C GLU A 186 -57.64 -26.13 17.28
N LYS A 187 -56.38 -26.57 17.39
CA LYS A 187 -56.03 -27.84 18.04
C LYS A 187 -56.42 -27.83 19.52
N LYS A 188 -56.11 -26.77 20.29
CA LYS A 188 -56.53 -26.61 21.69
C LYS A 188 -58.05 -26.66 21.84
N LYS A 189 -58.79 -25.96 20.98
CA LYS A 189 -60.26 -25.98 20.96
C LYS A 189 -60.79 -27.39 20.69
N ARG A 190 -60.20 -28.11 19.74
CA ARG A 190 -60.57 -29.50 19.44
C ARG A 190 -60.30 -30.44 20.61
N ILE A 191 -59.15 -30.32 21.28
CA ILE A 191 -58.83 -31.10 22.49
C ILE A 191 -59.86 -30.82 23.59
N LYS A 192 -60.17 -29.54 23.84
CA LYS A 192 -61.17 -29.15 24.85
C LYS A 192 -62.54 -29.76 24.56
N LEU A 193 -63.01 -29.70 23.31
CA LEU A 193 -64.28 -30.32 22.90
C LEU A 193 -64.27 -31.85 23.11
N LEU A 194 -63.17 -32.52 22.76
CA LEU A 194 -63.03 -33.96 22.98
C LEU A 194 -63.04 -34.32 24.47
N GLN A 195 -62.36 -33.54 25.32
CA GLN A 195 -62.37 -33.71 26.77
C GLN A 195 -63.76 -33.49 27.38
N GLU A 196 -64.48 -32.45 26.95
CA GLU A 196 -65.86 -32.18 27.38
C GLU A 196 -66.83 -33.30 26.96
N SER A 197 -66.69 -33.82 25.74
CA SER A 197 -67.46 -34.99 25.29
C SER A 197 -67.15 -36.24 26.11
N LEU A 198 -65.88 -36.51 26.43
CA LEU A 198 -65.48 -37.64 27.28
C LEU A 198 -66.03 -37.51 28.71
N GLN A 199 -66.02 -36.31 29.29
CA GLN A 199 -66.63 -36.04 30.59
C GLN A 199 -68.15 -36.27 30.57
N LYS A 200 -68.86 -35.83 29.52
CA LYS A 200 -70.31 -36.05 29.37
C LYS A 200 -70.69 -37.52 29.19
N LEU A 201 -69.79 -38.32 28.60
CA LEU A 201 -69.93 -39.78 28.47
C LEU A 201 -69.59 -40.53 29.77
N GLY A 202 -69.27 -39.83 30.87
CA GLY A 202 -69.02 -40.45 32.17
C GLY A 202 -67.68 -41.17 32.29
N VAL A 203 -66.72 -40.88 31.41
CA VAL A 203 -65.37 -41.42 31.53
C VAL A 203 -64.58 -40.50 32.48
N SER A 204 -64.77 -40.74 33.78
CA SER A 204 -63.94 -40.14 34.83
C SER A 204 -62.48 -40.56 34.65
N ASN A 205 -61.61 -39.58 34.82
CA ASN A 205 -60.16 -39.66 34.79
C ASN A 205 -59.61 -40.94 35.45
N VAL A 206 -59.06 -41.87 34.66
CA VAL A 206 -57.94 -42.72 35.11
C VAL A 206 -56.73 -42.16 34.40
N TYR A 207 -56.12 -41.11 34.95
CA TYR A 207 -54.69 -40.79 34.91
C TYR A 207 -54.49 -39.51 35.73
N ASN A 208 -54.87 -39.59 37.00
CA ASN A 208 -54.18 -38.89 38.08
C ASN A 208 -53.66 -39.98 39.03
N SER A 209 -52.58 -40.63 38.57
CA SER A 209 -51.63 -41.46 39.31
C SER A 209 -50.52 -41.67 38.27
N GLU A 210 -49.37 -41.01 38.33
CA GLU A 210 -48.45 -40.99 39.47
C GLU A 210 -47.84 -39.60 39.68
N SER A 211 -47.88 -39.16 40.93
CA SER A 211 -46.84 -38.31 41.49
C SER A 211 -45.75 -39.26 42.01
N GLU A 212 -44.56 -39.17 41.44
CA GLU A 212 -43.26 -39.09 42.13
C GLU A 212 -42.18 -38.67 41.12
#